data_AF-A0A6P2DBI0-F1
#
_entry.id   AF-A0A6P2DBI0-F1
#
_cell.length_a   1.000
_cell.length_b   1.000
_cell.length_c   1.000
_cell.angle_alpha   90.00
_cell.angle_beta   90.00
_cell.angle_gamma   90.00
#
_symmetry.space_group_name_H-M   'P 1'
#
loop_
_entity.id
_entity.type
_entity.pdbx_description
1 polymer ?
#
loop_
_entity_poly.entity_id
_entity_poly.type
_entity_poly.pdbx_seq_one_letter_code
_entity_poly.pdbx_strand_id
1 'polypeptide(L)'
;MNKVSEKYEKRTIVIKGMVAAVKGDPHVPIIKFVELKGDDQTVVKCRFGSSDQESKLPDKYKAGDAAIFVGELTRVEKGRFVVGPCYPAQSSDPPGKK
;
A
#
# COMPACT_ATOMS: atom_id res chain seq x y z
N MET A 1 -23.38 -6.10 0.29
CA MET A 1 -22.12 -5.73 -0.39
C MET A 1 -22.21 -4.27 -0.81
N ASN A 2 -21.21 -3.45 -0.50
CA ASN A 2 -21.24 -2.01 -0.79
C ASN A 2 -20.92 -1.76 -2.28
N LYS A 3 -21.68 -0.90 -2.95
CA LYS A 3 -21.51 -0.54 -4.38
C LYS A 3 -20.12 0.03 -4.75
N VAL A 4 -19.35 0.49 -3.76
CA VAL A 4 -17.99 1.01 -3.94
C VAL A 4 -16.99 -0.12 -4.18
N SER A 5 -17.14 -1.26 -3.50
CA SER A 5 -16.27 -2.44 -3.68
C SER A 5 -16.30 -2.93 -5.13
N GLU A 6 -17.48 -3.08 -5.73
CA GLU A 6 -17.65 -3.53 -7.12
C GLU A 6 -17.07 -2.57 -8.17
N LYS A 7 -17.01 -1.26 -7.90
CA LYS A 7 -16.54 -0.27 -8.87
C LYS A 7 -15.01 -0.21 -8.99
N TYR A 8 -14.30 -0.57 -7.92
CA TYR A 8 -12.85 -0.37 -7.81
C TYR A 8 -12.05 -1.65 -7.60
N GLU A 9 -12.69 -2.77 -7.26
CA GLU A 9 -12.02 -4.08 -7.23
C GLU A 9 -11.35 -4.38 -8.59
N LYS A 10 -10.10 -4.86 -8.53
CA LYS A 10 -9.23 -5.16 -9.69
C LYS A 10 -8.78 -3.96 -10.53
N ARG A 11 -9.04 -2.73 -10.10
CA ARG A 11 -8.42 -1.55 -10.72
C ARG A 11 -7.05 -1.31 -10.11
N THR A 12 -6.07 -1.04 -10.97
CA THR A 12 -4.80 -0.46 -10.57
C THR A 12 -5.06 0.96 -10.03
N ILE A 13 -4.59 1.23 -8.83
CA ILE A 13 -4.71 2.52 -8.15
C ILE A 13 -3.34 2.99 -7.70
N VAL A 14 -3.19 4.32 -7.60
CA VAL A 14 -2.02 4.97 -7.00
C VAL A 14 -2.42 5.43 -5.60
N ILE A 15 -1.69 4.99 -4.59
CA ILE A 15 -1.88 5.40 -3.20
C ILE A 15 -0.73 6.30 -2.80
N LYS A 16 -1.04 7.49 -2.30
CA LYS A 16 -0.09 8.43 -1.71
C LYS A 16 -0.46 8.61 -0.25
N GLY A 17 0.51 8.50 0.66
CA GLY A 17 0.23 8.68 2.08
C GLY A 17 1.48 8.60 2.95
N MET A 18 1.25 8.78 4.24
CA MET A 18 2.28 8.65 5.28
C MET A 18 2.26 7.25 5.85
N VAL A 19 3.42 6.62 5.95
CA VAL A 19 3.57 5.29 6.53
C VAL A 19 3.22 5.35 8.01
N ALA A 20 2.26 4.54 8.43
CA ALA A 20 1.90 4.33 9.82
C ALA A 20 2.75 3.22 10.44
N ALA A 21 2.91 2.10 9.73
CA ALA A 21 3.66 0.93 10.18
C ALA A 21 4.04 0.02 9.02
N VAL A 22 5.06 -0.81 9.24
CA VAL A 22 5.41 -1.95 8.37
C VAL A 22 5.26 -3.23 9.20
N LYS A 23 4.51 -4.21 8.68
CA LYS A 23 4.16 -5.45 9.40
C LYS A 23 4.35 -6.68 8.52
N GLY A 24 4.84 -7.77 9.07
CA GLY A 24 4.82 -9.08 8.40
C GLY A 24 3.45 -9.74 8.49
N ASP A 25 3.11 -10.57 7.51
CA ASP A 25 1.98 -11.50 7.64
C ASP A 25 2.39 -12.66 8.58
N PRO A 26 1.64 -12.92 9.65
CA PRO A 26 1.98 -13.97 10.61
C PRO A 26 1.80 -15.39 10.05
N HIS A 27 1.03 -15.55 8.97
CA HIS A 27 0.76 -16.85 8.34
C HIS A 27 1.65 -17.09 7.12
N VAL A 28 2.13 -16.01 6.49
CA VAL A 28 2.93 -16.11 5.25
C VAL A 28 4.17 -15.20 5.35
N PRO A 29 5.32 -15.70 5.82
CA PRO A 29 6.50 -14.88 6.15
C PRO A 29 7.07 -14.03 4.99
N ILE A 30 6.83 -14.44 3.74
CA ILE A 30 7.26 -13.69 2.56
C ILE A 30 6.39 -12.45 2.29
N ILE A 31 5.18 -12.41 2.87
CA ILE A 31 4.25 -11.29 2.71
C ILE A 31 4.52 -10.26 3.81
N LYS A 32 4.63 -9.00 3.40
CA LYS A 32 4.69 -7.86 4.30
C LYS A 32 3.70 -6.79 3.86
N PHE A 33 3.25 -5.99 4.81
CA PHE A 33 2.30 -4.91 4.61
C PHE A 33 2.91 -3.58 5.01
N VAL A 34 2.77 -2.57 4.16
CA VAL A 34 2.95 -1.17 4.55
C VAL A 34 1.57 -0.59 4.81
N GLU A 35 1.33 -0.15 6.04
CA GLU A 35 0.10 0.53 6.41
C GLU A 35 0.29 2.03 6.21
N LEU A 36 -0.56 2.66 5.40
CA LEU A 36 -0.61 4.11 5.22
C LEU A 36 -1.76 4.71 6.03
N LYS A 37 -1.50 5.88 6.63
CA LYS A 37 -2.52 6.69 7.30
C LYS A 37 -3.51 7.24 6.26
N GLY A 38 -4.79 6.98 6.46
CA GLY A 38 -5.88 7.64 5.78
C GLY A 38 -6.41 8.84 6.58
N ASP A 39 -7.72 8.96 6.67
CA ASP A 39 -8.47 10.06 7.32
C ASP A 39 -8.86 9.76 8.79
N ASP A 40 -7.89 9.29 9.59
CA ASP A 40 -8.05 8.85 10.99
C ASP A 40 -9.01 7.67 11.23
N GLN A 41 -9.94 7.41 10.30
CA GLN A 41 -10.91 6.31 10.32
C GLN A 41 -10.54 5.19 9.35
N THR A 42 -9.66 5.48 8.38
CA THR A 42 -9.26 4.53 7.35
C THR A 42 -7.76 4.22 7.39
N VAL A 43 -7.44 2.95 7.17
CA VAL A 43 -6.06 2.48 6.97
C VAL A 43 -5.96 1.80 5.63
N VAL A 44 -4.94 2.15 4.85
CA VAL A 44 -4.64 1.47 3.59
C VAL A 44 -3.49 0.49 3.83
N LYS A 45 -3.74 -0.80 3.59
CA LYS A 45 -2.75 -1.87 3.70
C LYS A 45 -2.24 -2.22 2.31
N CYS A 46 -0.98 -1.88 2.03
CA CYS A 46 -0.30 -2.21 0.80
C CYS A 46 0.49 -3.52 0.99
N ARG A 47 0.11 -4.57 0.27
CA ARG A 47 0.68 -5.91 0.36
C ARG A 47 1.86 -6.06 -0.61
N PHE A 48 3.02 -6.41 -0.06
CA PHE A 48 4.25 -6.73 -0.78
C PHE A 48 4.60 -8.21 -0.58
N GLY A 49 5.34 -8.79 -1.52
CA GLY A 49 5.90 -10.13 -1.41
C GLY A 49 5.16 -11.18 -2.23
N SER A 50 5.52 -11.28 -3.51
CA SER A 50 5.36 -12.49 -4.33
C SER A 50 6.68 -13.23 -4.58
N SER A 51 7.81 -12.66 -4.14
CA SER A 51 9.17 -13.22 -4.19
C SER A 51 10.06 -12.67 -3.05
N ASP A 52 11.22 -13.29 -2.84
CA ASP A 52 12.19 -12.89 -1.81
C ASP A 52 12.78 -11.48 -2.00
N GLN A 53 12.80 -10.98 -3.24
CA GLN A 53 13.19 -9.59 -3.50
C GLN A 53 12.07 -8.62 -3.16
N GLU A 54 10.83 -8.95 -3.54
CA GLU A 54 9.68 -8.09 -3.27
C GLU A 54 9.35 -8.00 -1.77
N SER A 55 9.59 -9.07 -1.02
CA SER A 55 9.38 -9.10 0.43
C SER A 55 10.33 -8.16 1.21
N LYS A 56 11.43 -7.72 0.59
CA LYS A 56 12.40 -6.77 1.17
C LYS A 56 12.12 -5.32 0.79
N LEU A 57 11.31 -5.06 -0.23
CA LEU A 57 10.91 -3.69 -0.62
C LEU A 57 10.30 -2.87 0.53
N PRO A 58 9.39 -3.42 1.35
CA PRO A 58 8.78 -2.65 2.44
C PRO A 58 9.75 -2.31 3.59
N ASP A 59 10.90 -2.99 3.70
CA ASP A 59 11.90 -2.72 4.75
C ASP A 59 12.62 -1.37 4.54
N LYS A 60 12.45 -0.74 3.38
CA LYS A 60 12.97 0.61 3.07
C LYS A 60 12.14 1.73 3.69
N TYR A 61 10.97 1.43 4.22
CA TYR A 61 10.03 2.41 4.76
C TYR A 61 9.94 2.30 6.29
N LYS A 62 9.75 3.42 6.96
CA LYS A 62 9.47 3.49 8.40
C LYS A 62 8.26 4.40 8.67
N ALA A 63 7.72 4.28 9.88
CA ALA A 63 6.64 5.16 10.32
C ALA A 63 7.03 6.63 10.19
N GLY A 64 6.16 7.43 9.57
CA GLY A 64 6.40 8.84 9.27
C GLY A 64 7.01 9.11 7.89
N ASP A 65 7.41 8.11 7.11
CA ASP A 65 7.84 8.34 5.73
C ASP A 65 6.65 8.68 4.83
N ALA A 66 6.85 9.59 3.89
CA ALA A 66 5.94 9.76 2.76
C ALA A 66 6.23 8.65 1.72
N ALA A 67 5.19 7.96 1.26
CA ALA A 67 5.32 6.90 0.27
C ALA A 67 4.25 6.98 -0.82
N ILE A 68 4.63 6.51 -2.00
CA ILE A 68 3.73 6.37 -3.15
C ILE A 68 3.81 4.93 -3.63
N PHE A 69 2.65 4.28 -3.69
CA PHE A 69 2.53 2.90 -4.14
C PHE A 69 1.55 2.79 -5.30
N VAL A 70 1.81 1.84 -6.19
CA VAL A 70 0.87 1.37 -7.20
C VAL A 70 0.48 -0.06 -6.86
N GLY A 71 -0.80 -0.38 -6.95
CA GLY A 71 -1.25 -1.76 -6.81
C GLY A 71 -2.73 -1.90 -7.13
N GLU A 72 -3.24 -3.12 -7.01
CA GLU A 72 -4.65 -3.40 -7.27
C GLU A 72 -5.46 -3.36 -5.97
N LEU A 73 -6.61 -2.68 -5.98
CA LEU A 73 -7.54 -2.76 -4.86
C LEU A 73 -8.18 -4.17 -4.85
N THR A 74 -7.85 -4.96 -3.83
CA THR A 74 -8.28 -6.36 -3.74
C THR A 74 -9.44 -6.54 -2.80
N ARG A 75 -9.53 -5.74 -1.73
CA ARG A 75 -10.58 -5.85 -0.74
C ARG A 75 -10.87 -4.51 -0.07
N VAL A 76 -12.14 -4.25 0.17
CA VAL A 76 -12.61 -3.14 1.00
C VAL A 76 -13.37 -3.70 2.19
N GLU A 77 -12.84 -3.47 3.39
CA GLU A 77 -13.50 -3.76 4.66
C GLU A 77 -13.85 -2.45 5.36
N LYS A 78 -14.72 -2.50 6.38
CA LYS A 78 -15.12 -1.31 7.14
C LYS A 78 -13.87 -0.63 7.76
N GLY A 79 -13.45 0.50 7.19
CA GLY A 79 -12.28 1.26 7.61
C GLY A 79 -10.92 0.73 7.12
N ARG A 80 -10.88 -0.27 6.23
CA ARG A 80 -9.61 -0.84 5.73
C ARG A 80 -9.65 -1.11 4.23
N PHE A 81 -8.66 -0.59 3.53
CA PHE A 81 -8.45 -0.87 2.11
C PHE A 81 -7.25 -1.77 1.96
N VAL A 82 -7.42 -2.93 1.34
CA VAL A 82 -6.31 -3.84 1.05
C VAL A 82 -5.95 -3.72 -0.42
N VAL A 83 -4.69 -3.38 -0.67
CA VAL A 83 -4.13 -3.21 -2.00
C VAL A 83 -3.02 -4.26 -2.17
N GLY A 84 -3.01 -4.97 -3.30
CA GLY A 84 -1.98 -5.97 -3.56
C GLY A 84 -2.15 -6.64 -4.93
N PRO A 85 -1.05 -7.07 -5.59
CA PRO A 85 0.34 -6.78 -5.23
C PRO A 85 0.67 -5.28 -5.34
N CYS A 86 1.50 -4.78 -4.41
CA CYS A 86 1.92 -3.38 -4.38
C CYS A 86 3.38 -3.23 -4.80
N TYR A 87 3.66 -2.10 -5.45
CA TYR A 87 4.99 -1.72 -5.94
C TYR A 87 5.27 -0.25 -5.59
N PRO A 88 6.52 0.11 -5.25
CA PRO A 88 6.93 1.50 -5.13
C PRO A 88 6.70 2.22 -6.46
N ALA A 89 5.97 3.34 -6.43
CA ALA A 89 5.98 4.28 -7.55
C ALA A 89 7.11 5.27 -7.32
N GLN A 90 7.87 5.61 -8.36
CA GLN A 90 8.71 6.81 -8.28
C GLN A 90 7.78 8.02 -8.15
N SER A 91 8.08 8.93 -7.21
CA SER A 91 7.49 10.26 -7.29
C SER A 91 8.03 10.91 -8.56
N SER A 92 7.23 10.90 -9.62
CA SER A 92 7.46 11.78 -10.76
C SER A 92 7.13 13.21 -10.32
N ASP A 93 7.99 13.80 -9.50
CA ASP A 93 8.22 15.23 -9.52
C ASP A 93 9.61 15.41 -10.15
N PRO A 94 9.72 16.08 -11.32
CA PRO A 94 11.03 16.44 -11.83
C PRO A 94 11.73 17.32 -10.78
N PRO A 95 13.07 17.33 -10.73
CA PRO A 95 13.76 18.36 -9.96
C PRO A 95 13.32 19.70 -10.52
N GLY A 96 12.43 20.38 -9.79
CA GLY A 96 12.07 21.75 -10.04
C GLY A 96 13.33 22.59 -9.88
N LYS A 97 14.05 22.79 -10.98
CA LYS A 97 14.98 23.89 -11.12
C LYS A 97 14.13 25.17 -11.11
N LYS A 98 14.06 25.82 -9.95
CA LYS A 98 13.98 27.27 -9.91
C LYS A 98 15.31 27.85 -10.35
#